data_AF-A0A2M7A1J1-F1
#
_entry.id   AF-A0A2M7A1J1-F1
#
_cell.length_a   1.000
_cell.length_b   1.000
_cell.length_c   1.000
_cell.angle_alpha   90.00
_cell.angle_beta   90.00
_cell.angle_gamma   90.00
#
_symmetry.space_group_name_H-M   'P 1'
#
loop_
_entity.id
_entity.type
_entity.pdbx_description
1 polymer ?
#
loop_
_entity_poly.entity_id
_entity_poly.type
_entity_poly.pdbx_seq_one_letter_code
_entity_poly.pdbx_strand_id
1 'polypeptide(L)' 'PNEIWVIETKGREDLDDVEKIKRLAQWCNDLNKAQSKVQIGWLYIEQEQFEKYKPKNYLELVKLFNKSA' A
#
# COMPACT_ATOMS: atom_id res chain seq x y z
N PRO A 1 14.75 2.47 -10.26
CA PRO A 1 15.06 2.39 -8.82
C PRO A 1 14.45 1.09 -8.28
N ASN A 2 15.07 0.45 -7.28
CA ASN A 2 14.45 -0.74 -6.68
C ASN A 2 13.26 -0.29 -5.82
N GLU A 3 12.13 -0.99 -5.93
CA GLU A 3 10.90 -0.65 -5.22
C GLU A 3 10.51 -1.77 -4.25
N ILE A 4 10.02 -1.39 -3.08
CA ILE A 4 9.46 -2.29 -2.08
C ILE A 4 8.06 -1.77 -1.72
N TRP A 5 7.08 -2.67 -1.74
CA TRP A 5 5.68 -2.35 -1.47
C TRP A 5 5.16 -3.14 -0.28
N VAL A 6 4.57 -2.44 0.68
CA VAL A 6 3.76 -3.05 1.76
C VAL A 6 2.30 -2.99 1.35
N ILE A 7 1.68 -4.14 1.10
CA ILE A 7 0.30 -4.21 0.62
C ILE A 7 -0.55 -4.91 1.66
N GLU A 8 -1.55 -4.19 2.18
CA GLU A 8 -2.54 -4.74 3.11
C GLU A 8 -3.88 -4.88 2.39
N THR A 9 -4.32 -6.13 2.19
CA THR A 9 -5.65 -6.47 1.68
C THR A 9 -6.54 -6.80 2.87
N LYS A 10 -7.52 -5.95 3.19
CA LYS A 10 -8.33 -6.15 4.40
C LYS A 10 -9.59 -6.94 4.10
N GLY A 11 -9.88 -7.94 4.93
CA GLY A 11 -11.11 -8.76 4.85
C GLY A 11 -12.25 -8.34 5.79
N ARG A 12 -12.00 -7.46 6.76
CA ARG A 12 -13.01 -6.95 7.70
C ARG A 12 -12.54 -5.61 8.21
N GLU A 13 -13.11 -4.49 7.82
CA GLU A 13 -12.68 -3.16 8.29
C GLU A 13 -13.05 -2.92 9.76
N ASP A 14 -12.11 -2.37 10.53
CA ASP A 14 -12.33 -1.94 11.91
C ASP A 14 -11.90 -0.47 12.04
N LEU A 15 -12.56 0.29 12.92
CA LEU A 15 -12.31 1.73 13.10
C LEU A 15 -10.84 2.06 13.46
N ASP A 16 -10.13 1.12 14.10
CA ASP A 16 -8.72 1.28 14.50
C ASP A 16 -7.72 1.18 13.33
N ASP A 17 -8.14 0.74 12.13
CA ASP A 17 -7.19 0.58 11.03
C ASP A 17 -6.74 1.90 10.42
N VAL A 18 -7.55 2.95 10.53
CA VAL A 18 -7.21 4.27 9.99
C VAL A 18 -5.89 4.77 10.57
N GLU A 19 -5.69 4.61 11.88
CA GLU A 19 -4.46 5.05 12.53
C GLU A 19 -3.26 4.13 12.22
N LYS A 20 -3.50 2.83 12.00
CA LYS A 20 -2.46 1.90 11.53
C LYS A 20 -1.97 2.28 10.13
N ILE A 21 -2.89 2.55 9.21
CA ILE A 21 -2.58 2.95 7.83
C ILE A 21 -1.83 4.29 7.82
N LYS A 22 -2.28 5.28 8.61
CA LYS A 22 -1.56 6.55 8.77
C LYS A 22 -0.14 6.35 9.30
N ARG A 23 0.05 5.45 10.28
CA ARG A 23 1.38 5.13 10.81
C ARG A 23 2.28 4.47 9.76
N LEU A 24 1.74 3.55 8.96
CA LEU A 24 2.48 2.92 7.85
C LEU A 24 2.89 3.97 6.80
N ALA A 25 1.97 4.86 6.42
CA ALA A 25 2.25 5.93 5.48
C ALA A 25 3.37 6.85 5.95
N GLN A 26 3.35 7.22 7.24
CA GLN A 26 4.42 8.00 7.87
C GLN A 26 5.76 7.26 7.82
N TRP A 27 5.77 5.97 8.16
CA TRP A 27 6.98 5.16 8.13
C TRP A 27 7.61 5.07 6.73
N CYS A 28 6.80 4.85 5.68
CA CYS A 28 7.29 4.84 4.30
C CYS A 28 7.90 6.19 3.92
N ASN A 29 7.26 7.30 4.30
CA ASN A 29 7.77 8.65 4.05
C ASN A 29 9.12 8.89 4.75
N ASP A 30 9.24 8.49 6.00
CA ASP A 30 10.47 8.67 6.78
C ASP A 30 11.63 7.86 6.18
N LEU A 31 11.38 6.63 5.73
CA LEU A 31 12.39 5.84 5.04
C LEU A 31 12.82 6.44 3.69
N ASN A 32 11.88 6.96 2.91
CA ASN A 32 12.18 7.60 1.63
C ASN A 32 12.91 8.95 1.80
N LYS A 33 12.76 9.61 2.97
CA LYS A 33 13.54 10.79 3.34
C LYS A 33 14.94 10.43 3.85
N ALA A 34 15.06 9.35 4.61
CA ALA A 34 16.32 8.94 5.22
C ALA A 34 17.31 8.32 4.21
N GLN A 35 16.81 7.72 3.12
CA GLN A 35 17.64 7.13 2.07
C GLN A 35 16.94 7.16 0.70
N SER A 36 17.72 7.04 -0.38
CA SER A 36 17.21 7.04 -1.77
C SER A 36 17.56 5.78 -2.59
N LYS A 37 18.16 4.76 -1.96
CA LYS A 37 18.58 3.50 -2.58
C LYS A 37 17.39 2.66 -3.05
N VAL A 38 16.31 2.66 -2.28
CA VAL A 38 15.04 1.98 -2.60
C VAL A 38 13.88 2.93 -2.37
N GLN A 39 12.84 2.81 -3.19
CA GLN A 39 11.58 3.51 -2.96
C GLN A 39 10.63 2.58 -2.20
N ILE A 40 10.12 3.04 -1.07
CA ILE A 40 9.16 2.31 -0.24
C ILE A 40 7.77 2.88 -0.49
N GLY A 41 6.85 2.03 -0.96
CA GLY A 41 5.44 2.34 -1.14
C GLY A 41 4.55 1.54 -0.21
N TRP A 42 3.31 1.99 -0.05
CA TRP A 42 2.28 1.26 0.69
C TRP A 42 0.94 1.31 -0.04
N LEU A 43 0.13 0.27 0.13
CA LEU A 43 -1.24 0.21 -0.37
C LEU A 43 -2.15 -0.40 0.68
N TYR A 44 -3.32 0.20 0.83
CA TYR A 44 -4.45 -0.37 1.53
C TYR A 44 -5.54 -0.68 0.51
N ILE A 45 -6.06 -1.90 0.52
CA ILE A 45 -7.04 -2.36 -0.44
C ILE A 45 -8.18 -3.05 0.30
N GLU A 46 -9.36 -2.48 0.16
CA GLU A 46 -10.61 -3.02 0.71
C GLU A 46 -10.95 -4.35 0.03
N GLN A 47 -11.53 -5.31 0.78
CA GLN A 47 -11.89 -6.63 0.26
C GLN A 47 -12.73 -6.53 -1.02
N GLU A 48 -13.75 -5.67 -1.01
CA GLU A 48 -14.68 -5.52 -2.12
C GLU A 48 -13.96 -5.10 -3.40
N GLN A 49 -12.97 -4.20 -3.29
CA GLN A 49 -12.14 -3.78 -4.42
C GLN A 49 -11.24 -4.92 -4.90
N PHE A 50 -10.60 -5.64 -3.97
CA PHE A 50 -9.76 -6.77 -4.32
C PHE A 50 -10.54 -7.87 -5.04
N GLU A 51 -11.72 -8.22 -4.54
CA GLU A 51 -12.61 -9.23 -5.13
C GLU A 51 -13.24 -8.78 -6.45
N LYS A 52 -13.47 -7.47 -6.63
CA LYS A 52 -13.96 -6.91 -7.88
C LYS A 52 -12.93 -7.02 -9.00
N TYR A 53 -11.67 -6.64 -8.73
CA TYR A 53 -10.63 -6.56 -9.76
C TYR A 53 -9.80 -7.84 -9.90
N LYS A 54 -9.77 -8.70 -8.87
CA LYS A 54 -9.04 -9.99 -8.82
C LYS A 54 -7.64 -9.93 -9.43
N PRO A 55 -6.79 -9.00 -8.98
CA PRO A 55 -5.46 -8.82 -9.55
C PRO A 55 -4.63 -10.08 -9.36
N LYS A 56 -3.81 -10.41 -10.36
CA LYS A 56 -3.05 -11.68 -10.40
C LYS A 56 -1.63 -11.56 -9.86
N ASN A 57 -1.15 -10.34 -9.67
CA ASN A 57 0.21 -10.05 -9.21
C ASN A 57 0.27 -8.66 -8.57
N TYR A 58 1.38 -8.37 -7.89
CA TYR A 58 1.57 -7.10 -7.19
C TYR A 58 1.64 -5.90 -8.14
N LEU A 59 2.13 -6.07 -9.37
CA LEU A 59 2.20 -4.96 -10.33
C LEU A 59 0.80 -4.48 -10.71
N GLU A 60 -0.16 -5.40 -10.86
CA GLU A 60 -1.56 -5.06 -11.08
C GLU A 60 -2.15 -4.34 -9.87
N LEU A 61 -1.86 -4.79 -8.64
CA LEU A 61 -2.28 -4.12 -7.41
C LEU A 61 -1.78 -2.67 -7.36
N VAL A 62 -0.49 -2.46 -7.62
CA VAL A 62 0.10 -1.11 -7.65
C VAL A 62 -0.53 -0.25 -8.73
N LYS A 63 -0.72 -0.77 -9.95
CA LYS A 63 -1.35 0.00 -11.04
C LYS A 63 -2.80 0.39 -10.77
N LEU A 64 -3.56 -0.49 -10.11
CA LEU A 64 -4.99 -0.27 -9.85
C LEU A 64 -5.24 0.66 -8.66
N PHE A 65 -4.41 0.56 -7.62
CA PHE A 65 -4.72 1.16 -6.32
C PHE A 65 -3.73 2.24 -5.86
N ASN A 66 -2.57 2.39 -6.50
CA ASN A 66 -1.69 3.52 -6.22
C ASN A 66 -2.23 4.78 -6.90
N LYS A 67 -2.90 5.65 -6.14
CA LYS A 67 -3.43 6.93 -6.64
C LYS A 67 -2.36 8.01 -6.92
N SER A 68 -1.07 7.67 -6.75
CA SER A 68 0.07 8.55 -7.03
C SER A 68 0.74 8.27 -8.37
N ALA A 69 0.13 7.43 -9.22
CA ALA A 69 0.56 7.18 -10.59
C ALA A 69 -0.05 8.20 -11.57
#